data_AF-A0A972LLQ1-F1
#
_entry.id   AF-A0A972LLQ1-F1
#
_cell.length_a   1.000
_cell.length_b   1.000
_cell.length_c   1.000
_cell.angle_alpha   90.00
_cell.angle_beta   90.00
_cell.angle_gamma   90.00
#
_symmetry.space_group_name_H-M   'P 1'
#
loop_
_entity.id
_entity.type
_entity.pdbx_description
1 polymer ?
#
loop_
_entity_poly.entity_id
_entity_poly.type
_entity_poly.pdbx_seq_one_letter_code
_entity_poly.pdbx_strand_id
1 'polypeptide(L)'
;MPKRKVVKPVESGKSADFEGSLAELEKLVTRLEGGEQTLEQSLEDFERGISLARSCQKDLKAAEQRVEKLIEKNGEFVTEPFAPED
;
A
#
# COMPACT_ATOMS: atom_id res chain seq x y z
N MET A 1 28.61 -20.06 -21.30
CA MET A 1 28.18 -18.93 -20.45
C MET A 1 26.68 -18.72 -20.62
N PRO A 2 25.84 -18.96 -19.62
CA PRO A 2 24.40 -18.74 -19.75
C PRO A 2 24.09 -17.24 -19.65
N LYS A 3 23.36 -16.71 -20.64
CA LYS A 3 22.99 -15.29 -20.77
C LYS A 3 21.93 -14.95 -19.70
N ARG A 4 22.21 -13.94 -18.84
CA ARG A 4 21.24 -13.38 -17.88
C ARG A 4 20.00 -12.89 -18.63
N LYS A 5 18.84 -13.47 -18.32
CA LYS A 5 17.54 -12.95 -18.76
C LYS A 5 17.21 -11.71 -17.93
N VAL A 6 17.21 -10.55 -18.56
CA VAL A 6 16.70 -9.30 -17.99
C VAL A 6 15.21 -9.48 -17.71
N VAL A 7 14.82 -9.42 -16.44
CA VAL A 7 13.42 -9.39 -16.01
C VAL A 7 12.81 -8.05 -16.42
N LYS A 8 11.69 -8.10 -17.15
CA LYS A 8 10.96 -6.91 -17.61
C LYS A 8 10.22 -6.25 -16.43
N PRO A 9 10.04 -4.91 -16.43
CA PRO A 9 9.30 -4.21 -15.38
C PRO A 9 7.87 -4.76 -15.32
N VAL A 10 7.36 -4.97 -14.11
CA VAL A 10 5.95 -5.29 -13.90
C VAL A 10 5.14 -4.04 -14.25
N GLU A 11 4.35 -4.11 -15.31
CA GLU A 11 3.43 -3.04 -15.70
C GLU A 11 2.32 -2.90 -14.64
N SER A 12 2.19 -1.66 -14.18
CA SER A 12 1.55 -1.18 -12.96
C SER A 12 0.09 -0.77 -13.20
N GLY A 13 -0.82 -1.74 -13.30
CA GLY A 13 -2.26 -1.46 -13.37
C GLY A 13 -2.91 -1.15 -12.02
N LYS A 14 -2.30 -1.61 -10.91
CA LYS A 14 -2.84 -1.48 -9.54
C LYS A 14 -2.12 -0.44 -8.67
N SER A 15 -0.87 -0.10 -8.99
CA SER A 15 -0.13 0.88 -8.19
C SER A 15 -0.66 2.29 -8.40
N ALA A 16 -1.19 2.62 -9.58
CA ALA A 16 -1.83 3.90 -9.82
C ALA A 16 -3.06 4.11 -8.92
N ASP A 17 -3.85 3.06 -8.66
CA ASP A 17 -5.01 3.12 -7.76
C ASP A 17 -4.59 3.22 -6.29
N PHE A 18 -3.49 2.56 -5.89
CA PHE A 18 -2.96 2.65 -4.53
C PHE A 18 -2.42 4.06 -4.23
N GLU A 19 -1.51 4.58 -5.06
CA GLU A 19 -0.91 5.91 -4.88
C GLU A 19 -1.97 7.02 -4.88
N GLY A 20 -2.98 6.89 -5.76
CA GLY A 20 -4.12 7.80 -5.76
C GLY A 20 -4.94 7.74 -4.46
N SER A 21 -5.22 6.53 -3.97
CA SER A 21 -5.96 6.33 -2.72
C SER A 21 -5.20 6.84 -1.49
N LEU A 22 -3.89 6.64 -1.46
CA LEU A 22 -3.01 7.12 -0.40
C LEU A 22 -2.96 8.66 -0.39
N ALA A 23 -2.78 9.29 -1.56
CA ALA A 23 -2.77 10.74 -1.67
C ALA A 23 -4.13 11.37 -1.31
N GLU A 24 -5.24 10.71 -1.59
CA GLU A 24 -6.57 11.15 -1.14
C GLU A 24 -6.68 11.06 0.38
N LEU A 25 -6.21 9.97 0.99
CA LEU A 25 -6.21 9.77 2.43
C LEU A 25 -5.38 10.82 3.17
N GLU A 26 -4.18 11.14 2.67
CA GLU A 26 -3.33 12.20 3.24
C GLU A 26 -4.05 13.56 3.23
N LYS A 27 -4.71 13.90 2.12
CA LYS A 27 -5.49 15.15 2.03
C LYS A 27 -6.65 15.18 3.01
N LEU A 28 -7.31 14.05 3.23
CA LEU A 28 -8.39 13.94 4.23
C LEU A 28 -7.87 14.17 5.63
N VAL A 29 -6.75 13.53 6.00
CA VAL A 29 -6.11 13.72 7.31
C VAL A 29 -5.74 15.19 7.52
N THR A 30 -5.10 15.83 6.54
CA THR A 30 -4.75 17.25 6.63
C THR A 30 -5.98 18.14 6.83
N ARG A 31 -7.11 17.85 6.18
CA ARG A 31 -8.35 18.61 6.39
C ARG A 31 -8.93 18.42 7.79
N LEU A 32 -8.96 17.17 8.27
CA LEU A 32 -9.45 16.84 9.61
C LEU A 32 -8.60 17.50 10.71
N GLU A 33 -7.27 17.52 10.53
CA GLU A 33 -6.34 18.20 11.44
C GLU A 33 -6.49 19.73 11.43
N GLY A 34 -6.95 20.30 10.31
CA GLY A 34 -7.18 21.73 10.16
C GLY A 34 -8.32 22.27 11.01
N GLY A 35 -9.31 21.46 11.37
CA GLY A 35 -10.37 21.81 12.33
C GLY A 35 -11.36 22.89 11.87
N GLU A 36 -11.31 23.35 10.61
CA GLU A 36 -12.25 24.36 10.07
C GLU A 36 -13.58 23.77 9.56
N GLN A 37 -13.76 22.45 9.67
CA GLN A 37 -14.90 21.72 9.13
C GLN A 37 -16.10 21.69 10.09
N THR A 38 -17.30 21.61 9.52
CA THR A 38 -18.49 21.29 10.31
C THR A 38 -18.45 19.84 10.77
N LEU A 39 -19.20 19.52 11.83
CA LEU A 39 -19.28 18.13 12.34
C LEU A 39 -19.68 17.14 11.25
N GLU A 40 -20.67 17.49 10.41
CA GLU A 40 -21.14 16.63 9.32
C GLU A 40 -20.03 16.36 8.30
N GLN A 41 -19.29 17.40 7.91
CA GLN A 41 -18.16 17.27 6.97
C GLN A 41 -17.02 16.43 7.56
N SER A 42 -16.74 16.60 8.87
CA SER A 42 -15.73 15.79 9.56
C SER A 42 -16.12 14.32 9.61
N LEU A 43 -17.42 14.00 9.76
CA LEU A 43 -17.91 12.63 9.72
C LEU A 43 -17.80 12.03 8.32
N GLU A 44 -18.18 12.78 7.27
CA GLU A 44 -18.02 12.35 5.87
C GLU A 44 -16.55 12.07 5.52
N ASP A 45 -15.65 13.00 5.86
CA ASP A 45 -14.22 12.85 5.62
C ASP A 45 -13.63 11.66 6.41
N PHE A 46 -14.09 11.44 7.64
CA PHE A 46 -13.67 10.29 8.44
C PHE A 46 -14.12 8.96 7.82
N GLU A 47 -15.38 8.83 7.42
CA GLU A 47 -15.90 7.63 6.76
C GLU A 47 -15.14 7.32 5.46
N ARG A 48 -14.88 8.36 4.66
CA ARG A 48 -14.09 8.24 3.44
C ARG A 48 -12.66 7.80 3.74
N GLY A 49 -12.03 8.40 4.76
CA GLY A 49 -10.69 8.04 5.21
C GLY A 49 -10.57 6.58 5.63
N ILE A 50 -11.54 6.07 6.40
CA ILE A 50 -11.59 4.64 6.79
C ILE A 50 -11.69 3.73 5.55
N SER A 51 -12.50 4.12 4.57
CA SER A 51 -12.66 3.34 3.33
C SER A 51 -11.34 3.27 2.54
N LEU A 52 -10.66 4.40 2.37
CA LEU A 52 -9.37 4.48 1.69
C LEU A 52 -8.28 3.70 2.42
N ALA A 53 -8.19 3.82 3.75
CA ALA A 53 -7.22 3.08 4.56
C ALA A 53 -7.39 1.57 4.40
N ARG A 54 -8.64 1.07 4.41
CA ARG A 54 -8.94 -0.36 4.16
C ARG A 54 -8.54 -0.80 2.74
N SER A 55 -8.76 0.05 1.75
CA SER A 55 -8.32 -0.24 0.37
C SER A 55 -6.79 -0.36 0.30
N CYS A 56 -6.07 0.60 0.86
CA CYS A 56 -4.61 0.61 0.90
C CYS A 56 -4.07 -0.65 1.58
N GLN A 57 -4.61 -1.04 2.74
CA GLN A 57 -4.22 -2.26 3.43
C GLN A 57 -4.47 -3.53 2.59
N LYS A 58 -5.58 -3.58 1.87
CA LYS A 58 -5.89 -4.71 0.98
C LYS A 58 -4.88 -4.82 -0.17
N ASP A 59 -4.48 -3.70 -0.75
CA ASP A 59 -3.50 -3.67 -1.83
C ASP A 59 -2.11 -4.07 -1.33
N LEU A 60 -1.69 -3.57 -0.16
CA LEU A 60 -0.44 -3.98 0.48
C LEU A 60 -0.42 -5.48 0.76
N LYS A 61 -1.50 -6.04 1.32
CA LYS A 61 -1.61 -7.48 1.57
C LYS A 61 -1.54 -8.31 0.29
N ALA A 62 -2.14 -7.82 -0.80
CA ALA A 62 -2.06 -8.49 -2.09
C ALA A 62 -0.63 -8.44 -2.68
N ALA A 63 0.10 -7.35 -2.47
CA ALA A 63 1.49 -7.21 -2.88
C ALA A 63 2.40 -8.15 -2.08
N GLU A 64 2.26 -8.19 -0.75
CA GLU A 64 2.98 -9.11 0.15
C GLU A 64 2.81 -10.57 -0.29
N GLN A 65 1.57 -11.03 -0.47
CA GLN A 65 1.29 -12.39 -0.94
C GLN A 65 1.90 -12.70 -2.30
N ARG A 66 2.03 -11.69 -3.18
CA ARG A 66 2.67 -11.86 -4.48
C ARG A 66 4.17 -12.04 -4.33
N VAL A 67 4.80 -11.28 -3.43
CA VAL A 67 6.23 -11.40 -3.11
C VAL A 67 6.53 -12.77 -2.51
N GLU A 68 5.77 -13.22 -1.51
CA GLU A 68 5.91 -14.55 -0.89
C GLU A 68 5.87 -15.67 -1.92
N LYS A 69 4.87 -15.67 -2.82
CA LYS A 69 4.74 -16.68 -3.88
C LYS A 69 5.88 -16.65 -4.90
N LEU A 70 6.53 -15.49 -5.11
CA LEU A 70 7.68 -15.39 -6.01
C LEU A 70 8.95 -15.96 -5.35
N ILE A 71 9.12 -15.74 -4.05
CA ILE A 71 10.21 -16.31 -3.26
C ILE A 71 10.08 -17.84 -3.22
N GLU A 72 8.88 -18.36 -2.91
CA GLU A 72 8.60 -19.80 -2.88
C GLU A 72 8.93 -20.50 -4.21
N LYS A 73 8.63 -19.87 -5.34
CA LYS A 73 8.90 -20.42 -6.69
C LYS A 73 10.39 -20.44 -7.06
N ASN A 74 11.21 -19.62 -6.42
CA ASN A 74 12.65 -19.52 -6.72
C ASN A 74 13.53 -20.38 -5.81
N GLY A 75 12.96 -21.11 -4.83
CA GLY A 75 13.65 -22.16 -4.09
C GLY A 75 14.64 -21.70 -3.01
N GLU A 76 14.77 -20.40 -2.74
CA GLU A 76 15.54 -19.86 -1.61
C GLU A 76 14.68 -18.90 -0.80
N PHE A 77 14.29 -19.30 0.42
CA PHE A 77 13.72 -18.42 1.41
C PHE A 77 14.85 -17.84 2.26
N VAL A 78 15.09 -16.53 2.16
CA VAL A 78 15.77 -15.78 3.22
C VAL A 78 14.82 -14.67 3.64
N THR A 79 14.07 -14.91 4.70
CA THR A 79 13.34 -13.88 5.44
C THR A 79 13.95 -13.79 6.81
N GLU A 80 14.60 -12.68 7.13
CA GLU A 80 15.02 -12.40 8.50
C GLU A 80 13.87 -11.72 9.26
N PRO A 81 13.62 -12.10 10.52
CA PRO A 81 12.67 -11.39 11.36
C PRO A 81 13.07 -9.92 11.48
N PHE A 82 12.14 -9.00 11.24
CA PHE A 82 12.34 -7.60 11.57
C PHE A 82 12.29 -7.46 13.11
N ALA A 83 13.45 -7.45 13.74
CA ALA A 83 13.59 -7.05 15.13
C ALA A 83 13.56 -5.52 15.19
N PRO A 84 12.62 -4.88 15.92
CA PRO A 84 12.78 -3.47 16.24
C PRO A 84 14.06 -3.31 17.06
N GLU A 85 15.00 -2.49 16.60
CA GLU A 85 16.13 -2.07 17.42
C GLU A 85 15.59 -1.17 18.55
N ASP A 86 15.97 -1.48 19.80
CA ASP A 86 15.63 -0.71 21.02
C ASP A 86 16.18 0.73 20.99
#